data_AF-A0A960JPS1-F1
#
_entry.id   AF-A0A960JPS1-F1
#
_cell.length_a   1.000
_cell.length_b   1.000
_cell.length_c   1.000
_cell.angle_alpha   90.00
_cell.angle_beta   90.00
_cell.angle_gamma   90.00
#
_symmetry.space_group_name_H-M   'P 1'
#
loop_
_entity.id
_entity.type
_entity.pdbx_description
1 polymer ?
#
loop_
_entity_poly.entity_id
_entity_poly.type
_entity_poly.pdbx_seq_one_letter_code
_entity_poly.pdbx_strand_id
1 'polypeptide(L)'
;TQNVGNWQWVAGTGPDAAPYFRIFNPTTQAEKFDPTGDYVRSWVPELGELPDKWIHDPSSAPDEVLAEAGVELGRDYPEPLVDHGAARERTLAAYEAARDDA
;
A
#
# COMPACT_ATOMS: atom_id res chain seq x y z
N THR A 1 12.16 11.52 20.83
CA THR A 1 11.65 12.61 19.96
C THR A 1 11.55 12.24 18.48
N GLN A 2 12.43 11.36 17.94
CA GLN A 2 12.38 10.97 16.51
C GLN A 2 11.02 10.41 16.05
N ASN A 3 10.37 9.56 16.84
CA ASN A 3 9.06 9.00 16.49
C ASN A 3 8.01 10.11 16.24
N VAL A 4 7.92 11.10 17.13
CA VAL A 4 6.96 12.21 17.00
C VAL A 4 7.24 13.05 15.75
N GLY A 5 8.50 13.37 15.47
CA GLY A 5 8.88 14.11 14.27
C GLY A 5 8.57 13.37 12.98
N ASN A 6 8.81 12.06 12.92
CA ASN A 6 8.51 11.24 11.75
C ASN A 6 7.00 11.17 11.48
N TRP A 7 6.17 11.03 12.52
CA TRP A 7 4.72 11.06 12.37
C TRP A 7 4.22 12.43 11.88
N GLN A 8 4.78 13.52 12.40
CA GLN A 8 4.47 14.87 11.89
C GLN A 8 4.81 15.02 10.41
N TRP A 9 5.99 14.53 10.01
CA TRP A 9 6.47 14.57 8.63
C TRP A 9 5.56 13.78 7.68
N VAL A 10 5.16 12.56 8.03
CA VAL A 10 4.22 11.75 7.22
C VAL A 10 2.82 12.36 7.18
N ALA A 11 2.38 12.98 8.27
CA ALA A 11 1.08 13.66 8.32
C ALA A 11 1.02 14.99 7.56
N GLY A 12 2.10 15.41 6.90
CA GLY A 12 2.14 16.68 6.16
C GLY A 12 2.28 17.91 7.07
N THR A 13 2.70 17.73 8.33
CA THR A 13 2.83 18.80 9.31
C THR A 13 4.31 19.13 9.56
N GLY A 14 4.65 20.42 9.51
CA GLY A 14 6.02 20.90 9.67
C GLY A 14 6.67 21.35 8.35
N PRO A 15 7.80 22.07 8.44
CA PRO A 15 8.38 22.79 7.29
C PRO A 15 8.92 21.88 6.19
N ASP A 16 9.37 20.67 6.53
CA ASP A 16 10.00 19.72 5.60
C ASP A 16 9.08 18.57 5.19
N ALA A 17 7.79 18.62 5.55
CA ALA A 17 6.84 17.56 5.30
C ALA A 17 6.49 17.45 3.81
N ALA A 18 6.29 16.22 3.32
CA ALA A 18 5.73 16.02 1.99
C ALA A 18 4.30 16.61 1.96
N PRO A 19 3.89 17.27 0.86
CA PRO A 19 2.54 17.83 0.78
C PRO A 19 1.47 16.75 0.94
N TYR A 20 0.44 17.01 1.74
CA TYR A 20 -0.57 16.01 2.12
C TYR A 20 -1.33 15.41 0.92
N PHE A 21 -1.52 16.17 -0.15
CA PHE A 21 -2.14 15.69 -1.39
C PHE A 21 -1.28 14.66 -2.15
N ARG A 22 -0.03 14.42 -1.72
CA ARG A 22 0.87 13.43 -2.32
C ARG A 22 0.62 12.04 -1.72
N ILE A 23 -0.37 11.36 -2.27
CA ILE A 23 -0.74 10.00 -1.90
C ILE A 23 -0.09 9.02 -2.88
N PHE A 24 0.82 8.20 -2.40
CA PHE A 24 1.49 7.18 -3.21
C PHE A 24 0.72 5.86 -3.21
N ASN A 25 0.80 5.13 -4.31
CA ASN A 25 0.29 3.76 -4.39
C ASN A 25 1.26 2.80 -3.66
N PRO A 26 0.82 2.06 -2.62
CA PRO A 26 1.66 1.12 -1.90
C PRO A 26 2.30 0.05 -2.81
N THR A 27 1.56 -0.46 -3.79
CA THR A 27 2.06 -1.47 -4.75
C THR A 27 3.25 -0.94 -5.53
N THR A 28 3.16 0.27 -6.10
CA THR A 28 4.27 0.84 -6.88
C THR A 28 5.46 1.27 -6.02
N GLN A 29 5.22 1.60 -4.74
CA GLN A 29 6.33 1.80 -3.79
C GLN A 29 7.01 0.48 -3.44
N ALA A 30 6.23 -0.59 -3.21
CA ALA A 30 6.75 -1.91 -2.90
C ALA A 30 7.58 -2.46 -4.08
N GLU A 31 7.06 -2.42 -5.31
CA GLU A 31 7.81 -2.79 -6.53
C GLU A 31 9.14 -2.03 -6.67
N LYS A 32 9.16 -0.75 -6.28
CA LYS A 32 10.36 0.08 -6.35
C LYS A 32 11.42 -0.29 -5.31
N PHE A 33 11.00 -0.61 -4.08
CA PHE A 33 11.90 -0.80 -2.94
C PHE A 33 12.17 -2.27 -2.60
N ASP A 34 11.35 -3.19 -3.11
CA ASP A 34 11.45 -4.64 -2.95
C ASP A 34 11.16 -5.35 -4.29
N PRO A 35 11.96 -5.15 -5.34
CA PRO A 35 11.63 -5.57 -6.71
C PRO A 35 11.41 -7.09 -6.89
N THR A 36 12.00 -7.91 -6.02
CA THR A 36 11.88 -9.38 -6.03
C THR A 36 10.86 -9.91 -5.01
N GLY A 37 10.31 -9.04 -4.15
CA GLY A 37 9.39 -9.45 -3.10
C GLY A 37 10.06 -10.16 -1.92
N ASP A 38 11.39 -10.17 -1.82
CA ASP A 38 12.11 -10.91 -0.78
C ASP A 38 11.70 -10.47 0.63
N TYR A 39 11.47 -9.16 0.80
CA TYR A 39 10.98 -8.63 2.06
C TYR A 39 9.56 -9.13 2.35
N VAL A 40 8.65 -9.04 1.36
CA VAL A 40 7.28 -9.54 1.50
C VAL A 40 7.26 -11.03 1.84
N ARG A 41 7.99 -11.88 1.10
CA ARG A 41 8.06 -13.33 1.34
C ARG A 41 8.58 -13.68 2.74
N SER A 42 9.51 -12.86 3.26
CA SER A 42 10.08 -13.06 4.60
C SER A 42 9.07 -12.80 5.72
N TRP A 43 8.16 -11.84 5.53
CA TRP A 43 7.24 -11.37 6.57
C TRP A 43 5.78 -11.77 6.37
N VAL A 44 5.43 -12.20 5.16
CA VAL A 44 4.11 -12.66 4.72
C VAL A 44 4.31 -14.02 4.00
N PRO A 45 4.70 -15.07 4.75
CA PRO A 45 5.10 -16.35 4.17
C PRO A 45 3.97 -17.06 3.42
N GLU A 46 2.71 -16.74 3.69
CA GLU A 46 1.55 -17.23 2.93
C GLU A 46 1.58 -16.80 1.46
N LEU A 47 2.29 -15.73 1.11
CA LEU A 47 2.53 -15.30 -0.27
C LEU A 47 3.87 -15.81 -0.83
N GLY A 48 4.57 -16.67 -0.09
CA GLY A 48 5.96 -17.07 -0.33
C GLY A 48 6.22 -17.69 -1.71
N GLU A 49 5.22 -18.34 -2.31
CA GLU A 49 5.33 -19.03 -3.60
C GLU A 49 4.77 -18.21 -4.78
N LEU A 50 4.20 -17.03 -4.54
CA LEU A 50 3.68 -16.18 -5.61
C LEU A 50 4.80 -15.69 -6.53
N PRO A 51 4.66 -15.67 -7.86
CA PRO A 51 5.69 -15.07 -8.73
C PRO A 51 5.92 -13.58 -8.43
N ASP A 52 7.14 -13.08 -8.63
CA ASP A 52 7.54 -11.68 -8.37
C ASP A 52 6.60 -10.64 -9.00
N LYS A 53 6.01 -10.99 -10.15
CA LYS A 53 5.05 -10.15 -10.85
C LYS A 53 3.80 -9.80 -10.02
N TRP A 54 3.42 -10.68 -9.10
CA TRP A 54 2.15 -10.60 -8.36
C TRP A 54 2.34 -10.45 -6.85
N ILE A 55 3.58 -10.50 -6.36
CA ILE A 55 3.88 -10.48 -4.92
C ILE A 55 3.41 -9.18 -4.23
N HIS A 56 3.43 -8.06 -4.96
CA HIS A 56 3.05 -6.72 -4.46
C HIS A 56 1.58 -6.36 -4.70
N ASP A 57 0.89 -7.15 -5.52
CA ASP A 57 -0.55 -7.06 -5.74
C ASP A 57 -1.13 -8.45 -6.07
N PRO A 58 -1.34 -9.30 -5.05
CA PRO A 58 -1.91 -10.63 -5.26
C PRO A 58 -3.32 -10.61 -5.85
N SER A 59 -4.06 -9.51 -5.66
CA SER A 59 -5.44 -9.36 -6.10
C SER A 59 -5.61 -9.23 -7.61
N SER A 60 -4.55 -8.81 -8.32
CA SER A 60 -4.55 -8.76 -9.79
C SER A 60 -4.02 -10.03 -10.45
N ALA A 61 -3.57 -11.02 -9.66
CA ALA A 61 -3.10 -12.29 -10.18
C ALA A 61 -4.27 -13.14 -10.76
N PRO A 62 -4.05 -13.89 -11.85
CA PRO A 62 -5.02 -14.87 -12.31
C PRO A 62 -5.26 -15.97 -11.26
N ASP A 63 -6.48 -16.48 -11.18
CA ASP A 63 -6.87 -17.56 -10.26
C ASP A 63 -5.95 -18.80 -10.36
N GLU A 64 -5.47 -19.11 -11.56
CA GLU A 64 -4.54 -20.22 -11.81
C GLU A 64 -3.20 -20.04 -11.09
N VAL A 65 -2.69 -18.80 -11.07
CA VAL A 65 -1.42 -18.45 -10.41
C VAL A 65 -1.58 -18.48 -8.90
N LEU A 66 -2.71 -17.98 -8.39
CA LEU A 66 -3.05 -18.04 -6.97
C LEU A 66 -3.18 -19.50 -6.50
N ALA A 67 -3.85 -20.34 -7.28
CA ALA A 67 -4.00 -21.76 -7.00
C ALA A 67 -2.65 -22.50 -7.01
N GLU A 68 -1.76 -22.21 -7.96
CA GLU A 68 -0.42 -22.80 -8.03
C GLU A 68 0.44 -22.39 -6.81
N ALA A 69 0.33 -21.14 -6.38
CA ALA A 69 0.99 -20.63 -5.18
C ALA A 69 0.32 -21.08 -3.86
N GLY A 70 -0.85 -21.74 -3.93
CA GLY A 70 -1.59 -22.18 -2.76
C GLY A 70 -2.24 -21.05 -1.96
N VAL A 71 -2.60 -19.95 -2.61
CA VAL A 71 -3.20 -18.75 -1.98
C VAL A 71 -4.67 -18.64 -2.32
N GLU A 72 -5.55 -18.67 -1.32
CA GLU A 72 -6.97 -18.33 -1.46
C GLU A 72 -7.23 -16.92 -0.88
N LEU A 73 -7.55 -15.94 -1.75
CA LEU A 73 -7.87 -14.59 -1.30
C LEU A 73 -9.15 -14.57 -0.46
N GLY A 74 -9.14 -13.80 0.63
CA GLY A 74 -10.20 -13.75 1.64
C GLY A 74 -10.10 -14.85 2.71
N ARG A 75 -9.23 -15.85 2.52
CA ARG A 75 -8.99 -16.92 3.50
C ARG A 75 -7.54 -16.93 3.99
N ASP A 76 -6.58 -17.14 3.08
CA ASP A 76 -5.16 -17.24 3.42
C ASP A 76 -4.51 -15.85 3.42
N TYR A 77 -4.92 -14.98 2.49
CA TYR A 77 -4.54 -13.58 2.44
C TYR A 77 -5.76 -12.69 2.14
N PRO A 78 -5.96 -11.55 2.80
CA PRO A 78 -7.17 -10.75 2.61
C PRO A 78 -7.23 -10.10 1.21
N GLU A 79 -8.45 -9.87 0.73
CA GLU A 79 -8.67 -8.94 -0.39
C GLU A 79 -8.33 -7.49 0.03
N PRO A 80 -7.96 -6.61 -0.93
CA PRO A 80 -7.75 -5.21 -0.64
C PRO A 80 -8.96 -4.57 0.07
N LEU A 81 -8.75 -4.06 1.28
CA LEU A 81 -9.82 -3.47 2.09
C LEU A 81 -10.45 -2.21 1.47
N VAL A 82 -9.68 -1.50 0.65
CA VAL A 82 -10.11 -0.29 -0.03
C VAL A 82 -9.51 -0.26 -1.43
N ASP A 83 -10.28 0.20 -2.41
CA ASP A 83 -9.74 0.60 -3.70
C ASP A 83 -8.85 1.83 -3.52
N HIS A 84 -7.62 1.78 -4.07
CA HIS A 84 -6.65 2.86 -3.88
C HIS A 84 -7.10 4.15 -4.56
N GLY A 85 -7.75 4.07 -5.72
CA GLY A 85 -8.29 5.23 -6.44
C GLY A 85 -9.36 5.95 -5.61
N ALA A 86 -10.36 5.21 -5.14
CA ALA A 86 -11.42 5.74 -4.29
C ALA A 86 -10.90 6.28 -2.96
N ALA A 87 -9.92 5.61 -2.34
CA ALA A 87 -9.29 6.10 -1.11
C ALA A 87 -8.54 7.42 -1.36
N ARG A 88 -7.84 7.54 -2.48
CA ARG A 88 -7.16 8.77 -2.89
C ARG A 88 -8.14 9.92 -3.11
N GLU A 89 -9.22 9.69 -3.86
CA GLU A 89 -10.26 10.71 -4.09
C GLU A 89 -10.89 11.18 -2.78
N ARG A 90 -11.27 10.26 -1.89
CA ARG A 90 -11.82 10.59 -0.57
C ARG A 90 -10.85 11.44 0.25
N THR A 91 -9.57 11.13 0.19
CA THR A 91 -8.53 11.85 0.94
C THR A 91 -8.33 13.27 0.40
N LEU A 92 -8.31 13.44 -0.93
CA LEU A 92 -8.22 14.75 -1.56
C LEU A 92 -9.43 15.63 -1.27
N ALA A 93 -10.64 15.07 -1.32
CA ALA A 93 -11.85 15.79 -0.96
C ALA A 93 -11.84 16.26 0.50
N ALA A 94 -11.40 15.40 1.43
CA ALA A 94 -11.26 15.79 2.83
C ALA A 94 -10.19 16.87 3.05
N TYR A 95 -9.09 16.80 2.30
CA TYR A 95 -8.03 17.82 2.33
C TYR A 95 -8.53 19.18 1.80
N GLU A 96 -9.28 19.19 0.70
CA GLU A 96 -9.89 20.41 0.16
C GLU A 96 -10.88 21.04 1.15
N ALA A 97 -11.78 20.23 1.73
CA ALA A 97 -12.72 20.72 2.74
C ALA A 97 -12.00 21.33 3.96
N ALA A 98 -10.97 20.65 4.48
CA ALA A 98 -10.20 21.16 5.62
C ALA A 98 -9.41 22.43 5.30
N ARG A 99 -9.02 22.64 4.04
CA ARG A 99 -8.36 23.86 3.59
C ARG A 99 -9.35 25.02 3.46
N ASP A 100 -10.56 24.75 3.01
CA ASP A 100 -11.60 25.78 2.82
C ASP A 100 -12.22 26.23 4.16
N ASP A 101 -12.16 25.39 5.20
CA ASP A 101 -12.57 25.70 6.57
C ASP A 101 -11.51 26.50 7.38
N ALA A 102 -10.29 26.67 6.85
CA ALA A 102 -9.14 27.29 7.52
C ALA A 102 -8.96 28.78 7.17
#